data_AF-A0A973SSK0-F1
#
_entry.id   AF-A0A973SSK0-F1
#
_cell.length_a   1.000
_cell.length_b   1.000
_cell.length_c   1.000
_cell.angle_alpha   90.00
_cell.angle_beta   90.00
_cell.angle_gamma   90.00
#
_symmetry.space_group_name_H-M   'P 1'
#
loop_
_entity.id
_entity.type
_entity.pdbx_description
1 polymer ?
#
loop_
_entity_poly.entity_id
_entity_poly.type
_entity_poly.pdbx_seq_one_letter_code
_entity_poly.pdbx_strand_id
1 'polypeptide(L)'
;MIVLYVRRTPAAILISIAVTAVLAIVVNSAATIAPESWGVVAPHMPESLVSAPSFGLVGQFDLFGGFARAGALTATVVLFTLVLSGFFDAMGTIIGVSDEAGMVDERGRVPRLGRILTVDGVAAMVGGGASASANTVFVESAAGVGEGARTGLASVVTGALLGLTLLFTPIAAVVPAAAAAPALVLVGALMMTQSRNVPWNDLELAVPAFLTIAMMPFTYSITNGVGAGVIVYTLIKAARGRFSEIPWLLWVVSLIFLAYFGINALEELFG
;
A
#
# COMPACT_ATOMS: atom_id res chain seq x y z
N MET A 1 22.02 0.70 -6.58
CA MET A 1 20.70 0.21 -7.03
C MET A 1 20.30 0.67 -8.42
N ILE A 2 20.06 1.97 -8.66
CA ILE A 2 19.57 2.48 -9.97
C ILE A 2 20.47 2.02 -11.12
N VAL A 3 21.79 2.08 -10.97
CA VAL A 3 22.76 1.60 -11.98
C VAL A 3 22.56 0.13 -12.34
N LEU A 4 22.35 -0.75 -11.35
CA LEU A 4 22.12 -2.19 -11.58
C LEU A 4 20.77 -2.42 -12.26
N TYR A 5 19.75 -1.65 -11.88
CA TYR A 5 18.43 -1.72 -12.49
C TYR A 5 18.46 -1.29 -13.97
N VAL A 6 19.12 -0.17 -14.28
CA VAL A 6 19.31 0.32 -15.66
C VAL A 6 20.10 -0.68 -16.51
N ARG A 7 21.06 -1.39 -15.90
CA ARG A 7 21.82 -2.47 -16.57
C ARG A 7 21.02 -3.78 -16.73
N ARG A 8 19.75 -3.81 -16.36
CA ARG A 8 18.87 -5.00 -16.42
C ARG A 8 19.48 -6.23 -15.74
N THR A 9 20.22 -6.01 -14.64
CA THR A 9 20.78 -7.13 -13.88
C THR A 9 19.65 -7.85 -13.14
N PRO A 10 19.51 -9.18 -13.28
CA PRO A 10 18.53 -9.93 -12.51
C PRO A 10 18.79 -9.74 -11.01
N ALA A 11 17.73 -9.60 -10.23
CA ALA A 11 17.79 -9.33 -8.78
C ALA A 11 18.49 -8.00 -8.38
N ALA A 12 18.52 -6.98 -9.25
CA ALA A 12 19.16 -5.70 -8.97
C ALA A 12 18.77 -5.04 -7.62
N ILE A 13 17.48 -5.10 -7.25
CA ILE A 13 16.97 -4.58 -5.97
C ILE A 13 17.55 -5.40 -4.81
N LEU A 14 17.42 -6.73 -4.87
CA LEU A 14 17.91 -7.65 -3.83
C LEU A 14 19.43 -7.54 -3.63
N ILE A 15 20.20 -7.53 -4.73
CA ILE A 15 21.66 -7.37 -4.69
C ILE A 15 22.02 -6.04 -4.04
N SER A 16 21.29 -4.96 -4.34
CA SER A 16 21.55 -3.65 -3.75
C SER A 16 21.27 -3.62 -2.26
N ILE A 17 20.18 -4.24 -1.81
CA ILE A 17 19.85 -4.36 -0.38
C ILE A 17 20.95 -5.17 0.32
N ALA A 18 21.34 -6.32 -0.23
CA ALA A 18 22.37 -7.18 0.34
C ALA A 18 23.73 -6.47 0.45
N VAL A 19 24.20 -5.83 -0.63
CA VAL A 19 25.46 -5.07 -0.63
C VAL A 19 25.42 -3.92 0.38
N THR A 20 24.30 -3.21 0.47
CA THR A 20 24.16 -2.08 1.41
C THR A 20 24.09 -2.57 2.85
N ALA A 21 23.40 -3.68 3.11
CA ALA A 21 23.35 -4.31 4.44
C ALA A 21 24.73 -4.79 4.90
N VAL A 22 25.49 -5.47 4.04
CA VAL A 22 26.87 -5.88 4.34
C VAL A 22 27.76 -4.67 4.62
N LEU A 23 27.67 -3.63 3.78
CA LEU A 23 28.44 -2.40 3.99
C LEU A 23 28.05 -1.71 5.30
N ALA A 24 26.77 -1.69 5.65
CA ALA A 24 26.29 -1.14 6.91
C ALA A 24 26.81 -1.92 8.13
N ILE A 25 26.86 -3.25 8.06
CA ILE A 25 27.46 -4.10 9.11
C ILE A 25 28.95 -3.80 9.26
N VAL A 26 29.70 -3.68 8.15
CA VAL A 26 31.13 -3.35 8.17
C VAL A 26 31.36 -1.98 8.80
N VAL A 27 30.59 -0.97 8.40
CA VAL A 27 30.69 0.39 8.96
C VAL A 27 30.36 0.39 10.45
N ASN A 28 29.32 -0.33 10.88
CA ASN A 28 28.95 -0.41 12.30
C ASN A 28 30.00 -1.15 13.15
N SER A 29 30.73 -2.09 12.55
CA SER A 29 31.83 -2.79 13.23
C SER A 29 33.12 -1.98 13.32
N ALA A 30 33.36 -1.08 12.36
CA ALA A 30 34.60 -0.30 12.27
C ALA A 30 34.49 1.06 12.94
N ALA A 31 33.33 1.70 12.85
CA ALA A 31 32.98 2.91 13.57
C ALA A 31 31.93 2.51 14.60
N THR A 32 32.26 2.56 15.89
CA THR A 32 31.33 2.33 17.00
C THR A 32 30.24 3.40 16.99
N ILE A 33 29.22 3.20 16.17
CA ILE A 33 28.08 4.08 15.99
C ILE A 33 27.02 3.67 17.03
N ALA A 34 26.43 4.65 17.71
CA ALA A 34 25.34 4.39 18.64
C ALA A 34 24.16 3.75 17.89
N PRO A 35 23.55 2.66 18.40
CA PRO A 35 22.44 1.96 17.73
C PRO A 35 21.28 2.88 17.31
N GLU A 36 21.00 3.91 18.11
CA GLU A 36 19.98 4.93 17.86
C GLU A 36 20.20 5.71 16.55
N SER A 37 21.47 5.82 16.11
CA SER A 37 21.83 6.54 14.88
C SER A 37 21.42 5.79 13.61
N TRP A 38 21.14 4.49 13.71
CA TRP A 38 20.68 3.65 12.59
C TRP A 38 19.15 3.66 12.42
N GLY A 39 18.41 4.29 13.34
CA GLY A 39 16.95 4.35 13.32
C GLY A 39 16.31 3.09 13.91
N VAL A 40 15.43 2.43 13.16
CA VAL A 40 14.59 1.33 13.66
C VAL A 40 15.36 0.01 13.83
N VAL A 41 16.38 -0.22 13.00
CA VAL A 41 17.14 -1.48 12.98
C VAL A 41 18.64 -1.17 12.91
N ALA A 42 19.38 -1.60 13.92
CA ALA A 42 20.84 -1.50 13.94
C ALA A 42 21.48 -2.71 13.23
N PRO A 43 22.31 -2.48 12.20
CA PRO A 43 22.94 -3.56 11.44
C PRO A 43 24.01 -4.25 12.30
N HIS A 44 23.90 -5.56 12.43
CA HIS A 44 24.87 -6.40 13.13
C HIS A 44 25.09 -7.70 12.37
N MET A 45 26.18 -8.41 12.69
CA MET A 45 26.41 -9.73 12.11
C MET A 45 25.34 -10.70 12.65
N PRO A 46 24.55 -11.36 11.79
CA PRO A 46 23.54 -12.29 12.26
C PRO A 46 24.22 -13.48 12.94
N GLU A 47 23.78 -13.81 14.16
CA GLU A 47 24.31 -14.94 14.95
C GLU A 47 23.98 -16.30 14.33
N SER A 48 22.92 -16.36 13.51
CA SER A 48 22.51 -17.53 12.76
C SER A 48 21.95 -17.11 11.40
N LEU A 49 22.16 -17.94 10.38
CA LEU A 49 21.60 -17.71 9.04
C LEU A 49 20.17 -18.26 8.90
N VAL A 50 19.82 -19.25 9.74
CA VAL A 50 18.54 -19.94 9.71
C VAL A 50 18.03 -20.12 11.14
N SER A 51 16.77 -19.76 11.38
CA SER A 51 16.09 -19.98 12.66
C SER A 51 14.71 -20.60 12.47
N ALA A 52 14.25 -21.38 13.45
CA ALA A 52 12.85 -21.79 13.49
C ALA A 52 11.95 -20.54 13.66
N PRO A 53 10.91 -20.36 12.84
CA PRO A 53 10.03 -19.20 12.95
C PRO A 53 9.24 -19.22 14.26
N SER A 54 9.13 -18.05 14.90
CA SER A 54 8.36 -17.88 16.13
C SER A 54 6.91 -17.52 15.81
N PHE A 55 5.97 -18.40 16.15
CA PHE A 55 4.54 -18.14 16.02
C PHE A 55 3.89 -17.67 17.34
N GLY A 56 4.69 -17.25 18.32
CA GLY A 56 4.19 -16.88 19.65
C GLY A 56 3.25 -15.66 19.68
N LEU A 57 3.31 -14.81 18.65
CA LEU A 57 2.40 -13.68 18.50
C LEU A 57 1.03 -14.10 17.96
N VAL A 58 0.91 -15.24 17.30
CA VAL A 58 -0.36 -15.66 16.68
C VAL A 58 -1.44 -15.77 17.74
N GLY A 59 -2.54 -15.05 17.55
CA GLY A 59 -3.65 -15.00 18.51
C GLY A 59 -3.50 -13.94 19.60
N GLN A 60 -2.37 -13.22 19.66
CA GLN A 60 -2.19 -12.04 20.52
C GLN A 60 -2.73 -10.78 19.83
N PHE A 61 -3.98 -10.81 19.37
CA PHE A 61 -4.64 -9.64 18.79
C PHE A 61 -5.65 -9.09 19.78
N ASP A 62 -5.77 -7.77 19.84
CA ASP A 62 -6.68 -7.10 20.77
C ASP A 62 -7.64 -6.22 19.98
N LEU A 63 -8.93 -6.58 20.01
CA LEU A 63 -9.99 -5.82 19.34
C LEU A 63 -10.28 -4.50 20.05
N PHE A 64 -10.13 -4.44 21.38
CA PHE A 64 -10.57 -3.33 22.20
C PHE A 64 -9.42 -2.51 22.78
N GLY A 65 -8.19 -3.01 22.73
CA GLY A 65 -6.99 -2.34 23.24
C GLY A 65 -6.74 -0.98 22.60
N GLY A 66 -7.02 -0.84 21.30
CA GLY A 66 -6.96 0.44 20.60
C GLY A 66 -7.95 1.46 21.17
N PHE A 67 -9.19 1.02 21.43
CA PHE A 67 -10.25 1.86 22.04
C PHE A 67 -9.94 2.20 23.50
N ALA A 68 -9.36 1.27 24.26
CA ALA A 68 -8.98 1.48 25.66
C ALA A 68 -7.80 2.46 25.80
N ARG A 69 -6.83 2.44 24.88
CA ARG A 69 -5.65 3.32 24.94
C ARG A 69 -5.85 4.69 24.31
N ALA A 70 -6.54 4.76 23.17
CA ALA A 70 -6.68 6.00 22.40
C ALA A 70 -8.01 6.75 22.68
N GLY A 71 -8.96 6.10 23.36
CA GLY A 71 -10.33 6.59 23.52
C GLY A 71 -11.22 6.24 22.33
N ALA A 72 -12.53 6.18 22.57
CA ALA A 72 -13.49 5.70 21.58
C ALA A 72 -13.51 6.52 20.30
N LEU A 73 -13.43 7.85 20.41
CA LEU A 73 -13.45 8.76 19.27
C LEU A 73 -12.20 8.59 18.40
N THR A 74 -11.00 8.73 18.98
CA THR A 74 -9.71 8.60 18.27
C THR A 74 -9.57 7.24 17.60
N ALA A 75 -9.89 6.15 18.32
CA ALA A 75 -9.81 4.80 17.77
C ALA A 75 -10.78 4.61 16.60
N THR A 76 -11.99 5.17 16.68
CA THR A 76 -12.97 5.12 15.58
C THR A 76 -12.49 5.90 14.35
N VAL A 77 -11.94 7.10 14.55
CA VAL A 77 -11.41 7.92 13.43
C VAL A 77 -10.22 7.23 12.75
N VAL A 78 -9.29 6.67 13.53
CA VAL A 78 -8.14 5.92 12.99
C VAL A 78 -8.61 4.66 12.26
N LEU A 79 -9.51 3.88 12.86
CA LEU A 79 -10.08 2.68 12.24
C LEU A 79 -10.77 3.01 10.92
N PHE A 80 -11.62 4.03 10.92
CA PHE A 80 -12.33 4.49 9.73
C PHE A 80 -11.36 4.92 8.62
N THR A 81 -10.31 5.68 8.98
CA THR A 81 -9.29 6.14 8.03
C THR A 81 -8.50 4.96 7.45
N LEU A 82 -8.12 3.98 8.27
CA LEU A 82 -7.41 2.77 7.83
C LEU A 82 -8.27 1.90 6.93
N VAL A 83 -9.55 1.71 7.26
CA VAL A 83 -10.49 0.93 6.43
C VAL A 83 -10.71 1.60 5.08
N LEU A 84 -10.91 2.92 5.04
CA LEU A 84 -11.03 3.65 3.77
C LEU A 84 -9.74 3.58 2.97
N SER A 85 -8.59 3.80 3.61
CA SER A 85 -7.28 3.74 2.97
C SER A 85 -7.06 2.37 2.33
N GLY A 86 -7.28 1.29 3.09
CA GLY A 86 -7.14 -0.09 2.60
C GLY A 86 -8.15 -0.43 1.51
N PHE A 87 -9.40 0.04 1.62
CA PHE A 87 -10.42 -0.18 0.60
C PHE A 87 -10.04 0.47 -0.74
N PHE A 88 -9.57 1.72 -0.73
CA PHE A 88 -9.17 2.40 -1.95
C PHE A 88 -7.87 1.85 -2.54
N ASP A 89 -6.92 1.45 -1.69
CA ASP A 89 -5.68 0.78 -2.12
C ASP A 89 -5.98 -0.57 -2.78
N ALA A 90 -6.82 -1.40 -2.15
CA ALA A 90 -7.24 -2.68 -2.70
C ALA A 90 -8.00 -2.50 -4.02
N MET A 91 -8.96 -1.57 -4.09
CA MET A 91 -9.69 -1.29 -5.34
C MET A 91 -8.76 -0.81 -6.45
N GLY A 92 -7.88 0.14 -6.18
CA GLY A 92 -6.93 0.67 -7.15
C GLY A 92 -6.01 -0.42 -7.70
N THR A 93 -5.51 -1.26 -6.80
CA THR A 93 -4.66 -2.40 -7.15
C THR A 93 -5.42 -3.46 -7.94
N ILE A 94 -6.63 -3.85 -7.52
CA ILE A 94 -7.45 -4.83 -8.26
C ILE A 94 -7.71 -4.34 -9.68
N ILE A 95 -8.09 -3.08 -9.85
CA ILE A 95 -8.38 -2.51 -11.17
C ILE A 95 -7.10 -2.48 -12.02
N GLY A 96 -5.99 -1.96 -11.48
CA GLY A 96 -4.72 -1.88 -12.20
C GLY A 96 -4.17 -3.24 -12.63
N VAL A 97 -4.18 -4.22 -11.72
CA VAL A 97 -3.72 -5.58 -12.03
C VAL A 97 -4.69 -6.30 -12.98
N SER A 98 -5.99 -6.05 -12.87
CA SER A 98 -6.98 -6.64 -13.80
C SER A 98 -6.85 -6.08 -15.21
N ASP A 99 -6.54 -4.79 -15.33
CA ASP A 99 -6.30 -4.12 -16.61
C ASP A 99 -5.05 -4.68 -17.29
N GLU A 100 -3.93 -4.79 -16.55
CA GLU A 100 -2.71 -5.45 -17.03
C GLU A 100 -2.95 -6.93 -17.42
N ALA A 101 -3.90 -7.59 -16.78
CA ALA A 101 -4.27 -8.97 -17.09
C ALA A 101 -5.15 -9.12 -18.35
N GLY A 102 -5.70 -8.02 -18.86
CA GLY A 102 -6.74 -8.04 -19.88
C GLY A 102 -8.06 -8.66 -19.38
N MET A 103 -8.34 -8.55 -18.08
CA MET A 103 -9.54 -9.12 -17.44
C MET A 103 -10.66 -8.09 -17.25
N VAL A 104 -10.47 -6.86 -17.72
CA VAL A 104 -11.47 -5.77 -17.66
C VAL A 104 -12.43 -5.90 -18.84
N ASP A 105 -13.74 -5.73 -18.59
CA ASP A 105 -14.75 -5.76 -19.65
C ASP A 105 -14.66 -4.53 -20.59
N GLU A 106 -15.36 -4.55 -21.73
CA GLU A 106 -15.40 -3.44 -22.70
C GLU A 106 -15.88 -2.10 -22.09
N ARG A 107 -16.47 -2.13 -20.89
CA ARG A 107 -16.97 -0.96 -20.17
C ARG A 107 -16.04 -0.54 -19.03
N GLY A 108 -14.83 -1.10 -18.94
CA GLY A 108 -13.87 -0.76 -17.89
C GLY A 108 -14.17 -1.42 -16.53
N ARG A 109 -15.02 -2.45 -16.47
CA ARG A 109 -15.43 -3.08 -15.20
C ARG A 109 -14.74 -4.41 -14.98
N VAL A 110 -14.28 -4.61 -13.75
CA VAL A 110 -13.70 -5.87 -13.30
C VAL A 110 -14.81 -6.88 -13.00
N PRO A 111 -14.86 -8.04 -13.67
CA PRO A 111 -15.85 -9.08 -13.38
C PRO A 111 -15.75 -9.56 -11.94
N ARG A 112 -16.91 -9.66 -11.26
CA ARG A 112 -17.00 -10.17 -9.87
C ARG A 112 -16.19 -9.35 -8.85
N LEU A 113 -16.01 -8.05 -9.08
CA LEU A 113 -15.27 -7.15 -8.17
C LEU A 113 -15.67 -7.32 -6.70
N GLY A 114 -16.96 -7.43 -6.39
CA GLY A 114 -17.44 -7.65 -5.02
C GLY A 114 -16.92 -8.94 -4.37
N ARG A 115 -16.77 -10.03 -5.13
CA ARG A 115 -16.15 -11.28 -4.62
C ARG A 115 -14.66 -11.09 -4.38
N ILE A 116 -13.96 -10.37 -5.25
CA ILE A 116 -12.53 -10.08 -5.09
C ILE A 116 -12.30 -9.26 -3.82
N LEU A 117 -13.07 -8.18 -3.63
CA LEU A 117 -13.03 -7.35 -2.42
C LEU A 117 -13.41 -8.13 -1.15
N THR A 118 -14.34 -9.08 -1.24
CA THR A 118 -14.67 -9.94 -0.09
C THR A 118 -13.50 -10.83 0.30
N VAL A 119 -12.79 -11.41 -0.68
CA VAL A 119 -11.60 -12.23 -0.42
C VAL A 119 -10.47 -11.40 0.17
N ASP A 120 -10.26 -10.18 -0.35
CA ASP A 120 -9.28 -9.23 0.21
C ASP A 120 -9.61 -8.86 1.66
N GLY A 121 -10.87 -8.53 1.96
CA GLY A 121 -11.31 -8.25 3.33
C GLY A 121 -11.15 -9.45 4.28
N VAL A 122 -11.43 -10.67 3.81
CA VAL A 122 -11.17 -11.89 4.60
C VAL A 122 -9.67 -12.10 4.81
N ALA A 123 -8.84 -11.85 3.80
CA ALA A 123 -7.38 -11.93 3.94
C ALA A 123 -6.85 -10.91 4.95
N ALA A 124 -7.38 -9.68 4.94
CA ALA A 124 -7.06 -8.65 5.92
C ALA A 124 -7.44 -9.08 7.34
N MET A 125 -8.64 -9.65 7.54
CA MET A 125 -9.07 -10.20 8.84
C MET A 125 -8.18 -11.36 9.30
N VAL A 126 -7.79 -12.26 8.40
CA VAL A 126 -6.86 -13.36 8.72
C VAL A 126 -5.49 -12.82 9.13
N GLY A 127 -4.97 -11.79 8.44
CA GLY A 127 -3.72 -11.12 8.82
C GLY A 127 -3.78 -10.55 10.23
N GLY A 128 -4.82 -9.74 10.52
CA GLY A 128 -5.04 -9.18 11.85
C GLY A 128 -5.24 -10.25 12.94
N GLY A 129 -6.02 -11.31 12.64
CA GLY A 129 -6.25 -12.43 13.57
C GLY A 129 -5.02 -13.30 13.82
N ALA A 130 -4.07 -13.32 12.89
CA ALA A 130 -2.75 -13.93 13.09
C ALA A 130 -1.77 -13.00 13.83
N SER A 131 -2.24 -11.85 14.32
CA SER A 131 -1.41 -10.80 14.93
C SER A 131 -0.33 -10.26 14.00
N ALA A 132 -0.58 -10.30 12.70
CA ALA A 132 0.21 -9.67 11.66
C ALA A 132 -0.48 -8.39 11.15
N SER A 133 0.18 -7.68 10.25
CA SER A 133 -0.44 -6.56 9.53
C SER A 133 -1.57 -7.06 8.62
N ALA A 134 -2.50 -6.16 8.28
CA ALA A 134 -3.57 -6.48 7.33
C ALA A 134 -2.98 -6.89 5.98
N ASN A 135 -3.32 -8.10 5.51
CA ASN A 135 -2.95 -8.56 4.19
C ASN A 135 -3.89 -7.93 3.16
N THR A 136 -3.34 -7.48 2.03
CA THR A 136 -4.11 -6.95 0.91
C THR A 136 -3.49 -7.39 -0.42
N VAL A 137 -4.20 -7.15 -1.52
CA VAL A 137 -3.69 -7.34 -2.87
C VAL A 137 -2.46 -6.46 -3.13
N PHE A 138 -1.47 -7.00 -3.84
CA PHE A 138 -0.21 -6.30 -4.14
C PHE A 138 -0.16 -5.87 -5.60
N VAL A 139 0.18 -4.59 -5.84
CA VAL A 139 0.34 -4.02 -7.19
C VAL A 139 1.51 -4.63 -7.95
N GLU A 140 2.50 -5.15 -7.25
CA GLU A 140 3.63 -5.90 -7.80
C GLU A 140 3.17 -7.16 -8.55
N SER A 141 1.95 -7.66 -8.26
CA SER A 141 1.33 -8.75 -9.02
C SER A 141 1.15 -8.41 -10.50
N ALA A 142 1.09 -7.12 -10.86
CA ALA A 142 1.05 -6.66 -12.25
C ALA A 142 2.27 -7.16 -13.04
N ALA A 143 3.46 -7.23 -12.43
CA ALA A 143 4.65 -7.77 -13.10
C ALA A 143 4.49 -9.26 -13.43
N GLY A 144 3.96 -10.06 -12.50
CA GLY A 144 3.70 -11.48 -12.75
C GLY A 144 2.61 -11.70 -13.81
N VAL A 145 1.59 -10.85 -13.81
CA VAL A 145 0.54 -10.83 -14.84
C VAL A 145 1.09 -10.41 -16.21
N GLY A 146 1.97 -9.42 -16.26
CA GLY A 146 2.64 -8.99 -17.50
C GLY A 146 3.46 -10.12 -18.14
N GLU A 147 4.05 -10.99 -17.33
CA GLU A 147 4.77 -12.21 -17.78
C GLU A 147 3.83 -13.41 -18.08
N GLY A 148 2.51 -13.22 -18.04
CA GLY A 148 1.53 -14.23 -18.46
C GLY A 148 0.88 -15.04 -17.34
N ALA A 149 1.05 -14.69 -16.05
CA ALA A 149 0.33 -15.36 -14.96
C ALA A 149 -1.19 -15.11 -15.08
N ARG A 150 -2.00 -16.19 -15.11
CA ARG A 150 -3.47 -16.11 -15.26
C ARG A 150 -4.27 -17.03 -14.34
N THR A 151 -3.66 -18.07 -13.77
CA THR A 151 -4.37 -19.13 -13.03
C THR A 151 -4.34 -18.97 -11.51
N GLY A 152 -3.63 -17.97 -10.98
CA GLY A 152 -3.38 -17.79 -9.55
C GLY A 152 -2.31 -18.71 -8.97
N LEU A 153 -1.84 -19.73 -9.71
CA LEU A 153 -0.77 -20.63 -9.28
C LEU A 153 0.52 -19.87 -8.97
N ALA A 154 0.84 -18.83 -9.75
CA ALA A 154 1.98 -17.95 -9.48
C ALA A 154 1.88 -17.31 -8.09
N SER A 155 0.70 -16.81 -7.70
CA SER A 155 0.48 -16.22 -6.38
C SER A 155 0.63 -17.25 -5.26
N VAL A 156 0.15 -18.49 -5.46
CA VAL A 156 0.30 -19.59 -4.49
C VAL A 156 1.76 -19.98 -4.32
N VAL A 157 2.50 -20.13 -5.43
CA VAL A 157 3.93 -20.47 -5.40
C VAL A 157 4.73 -19.35 -4.73
N THR A 158 4.47 -18.08 -5.09
CA THR A 158 5.11 -16.92 -4.45
C THR A 158 4.80 -16.88 -2.95
N GLY A 159 3.56 -17.14 -2.54
CA GLY A 159 3.17 -17.22 -1.13
C GLY A 159 3.88 -18.36 -0.39
N ALA A 160 4.00 -19.54 -1.01
CA ALA A 160 4.73 -20.67 -0.42
C ALA A 160 6.23 -20.37 -0.29
N LEU A 161 6.84 -19.75 -1.31
CA LEU A 161 8.24 -19.32 -1.28
C LEU A 161 8.47 -18.25 -0.20
N LEU A 162 7.56 -17.27 -0.06
CA LEU A 162 7.59 -16.30 1.05
C LEU A 162 7.43 -16.99 2.41
N GLY A 163 6.58 -18.02 2.51
CA GLY A 163 6.50 -18.85 3.72
C GLY A 163 7.84 -19.50 4.07
N LEU A 164 8.60 -20.00 3.08
CA LEU A 164 9.95 -20.53 3.31
C LEU A 164 10.94 -19.44 3.76
N THR A 165 10.72 -18.17 3.38
CA THR A 165 11.60 -17.08 3.84
C THR A 165 11.56 -16.83 5.34
N LEU A 166 10.54 -17.34 6.05
CA LEU A 166 10.47 -17.29 7.51
C LEU A 166 11.66 -17.99 8.19
N LEU A 167 12.28 -18.98 7.51
CA LEU A 167 13.50 -19.62 8.00
C LEU A 167 14.70 -18.65 8.00
N PHE A 168 14.71 -17.67 7.11
CA PHE A 168 15.76 -16.67 6.93
C PHE A 168 15.45 -15.35 7.65
N THR A 169 14.49 -15.32 8.58
CA THR A 169 14.16 -14.15 9.40
C THR A 169 15.39 -13.48 10.06
N PRO A 170 16.41 -14.22 10.56
CA PRO A 170 17.61 -13.60 11.13
C PRO A 170 18.37 -12.71 10.14
N ILE A 171 18.35 -13.05 8.85
CA ILE A 171 18.99 -12.25 7.80
C ILE A 171 18.18 -10.98 7.52
N ALA A 172 16.85 -11.07 7.54
CA ALA A 172 15.98 -9.90 7.36
C ALA A 172 16.09 -8.92 8.54
N ALA A 173 16.28 -9.42 9.76
CA ALA A 173 16.34 -8.64 10.99
C ALA A 173 17.58 -7.73 11.11
N VAL A 174 18.64 -7.99 10.33
CA VAL A 174 19.87 -7.18 10.34
C VAL A 174 19.91 -6.10 9.25
N VAL A 175 18.91 -6.05 8.37
CA VAL A 175 18.86 -5.09 7.26
C VAL A 175 18.40 -3.72 7.78
N PRO A 176 19.23 -2.68 7.71
CA PRO A 176 18.85 -1.36 8.20
C PRO A 176 17.87 -0.69 7.24
N ALA A 177 17.05 0.23 7.77
CA ALA A 177 16.08 1.00 6.98
C ALA A 177 16.74 1.78 5.83
N ALA A 178 17.99 2.24 6.02
CA ALA A 178 18.78 2.91 4.98
C ALA A 178 19.07 2.03 3.75
N ALA A 179 19.11 0.70 3.90
CA ALA A 179 19.27 -0.22 2.78
C ALA A 179 17.96 -0.45 2.03
N ALA A 180 16.82 -0.43 2.73
CA ALA A 180 15.50 -0.63 2.16
C ALA A 180 14.91 0.65 1.53
N ALA A 181 15.21 1.83 2.08
CA ALA A 181 14.62 3.10 1.63
C ALA A 181 14.83 3.40 0.13
N PRO A 182 16.03 3.23 -0.46
CA PRO A 182 16.20 3.41 -1.89
C PRO A 182 15.31 2.48 -2.71
N ALA A 183 15.15 1.22 -2.28
CA ALA A 183 14.30 0.24 -2.95
C ALA A 183 12.85 0.70 -3.00
N LEU A 184 12.31 1.22 -1.90
CA LEU A 184 10.97 1.79 -1.85
C LEU A 184 10.80 2.97 -2.81
N VAL A 185 11.82 3.84 -2.93
CA VAL A 185 11.80 4.96 -3.88
C VAL A 185 11.77 4.47 -5.33
N LEU A 186 12.59 3.47 -5.68
CA LEU A 186 12.60 2.92 -7.03
C LEU A 186 11.28 2.20 -7.35
N VAL A 187 10.75 1.41 -6.42
CA VAL A 187 9.45 0.74 -6.58
C VAL A 187 8.34 1.78 -6.78
N GLY A 188 8.31 2.84 -5.97
CA GLY A 188 7.36 3.95 -6.16
C GLY A 188 7.50 4.63 -7.54
N ALA A 189 8.74 4.85 -8.01
CA ALA A 189 8.98 5.39 -9.35
C ALA A 189 8.49 4.44 -10.47
N LEU A 190 8.62 3.12 -10.28
CA LEU A 190 8.07 2.13 -11.21
C LEU A 190 6.55 2.12 -11.20
N MET A 191 5.92 2.25 -10.02
CA MET A 191 4.46 2.33 -9.92
C MET A 191 3.90 3.59 -10.61
N MET A 192 4.63 4.71 -10.56
CA MET A 192 4.22 5.94 -11.27
C MET A 192 4.15 5.78 -12.79
N THR A 193 4.77 4.75 -13.38
CA THR A 193 4.63 4.48 -14.82
C THR A 193 3.19 4.17 -15.23
N GLN A 194 2.37 3.65 -14.32
CA GLN A 194 0.95 3.35 -14.57
C GLN A 194 0.09 4.61 -14.74
N SER A 195 0.57 5.76 -14.26
CA SER A 195 -0.10 7.05 -14.46
C SER A 195 -0.21 7.45 -15.94
N ARG A 196 0.56 6.82 -16.85
CA ARG A 196 0.43 7.04 -18.30
C ARG A 196 -0.97 6.66 -18.83
N ASN A 197 -1.67 5.75 -18.18
CA ASN A 197 -2.99 5.28 -18.62
C ASN A 197 -4.10 6.31 -18.31
N VAL A 198 -3.80 7.34 -17.53
CA VAL A 198 -4.72 8.45 -17.28
C VAL A 198 -4.84 9.31 -18.56
N PRO A 199 -6.05 9.62 -19.03
CA PRO A 199 -6.25 10.49 -20.19
C PRO A 199 -5.97 11.95 -19.82
N TRP A 200 -4.68 12.33 -19.78
CA TRP A 200 -4.21 13.66 -19.36
C TRP A 200 -4.73 14.82 -20.23
N ASN A 201 -5.23 14.53 -21.43
CA ASN A 201 -5.84 15.52 -22.31
C ASN A 201 -7.27 15.92 -21.90
N ASP A 202 -7.94 15.11 -21.07
CA ASP A 202 -9.28 15.42 -20.56
C ASP A 202 -9.20 16.02 -19.16
N LEU A 203 -9.42 17.34 -19.05
CA LEU A 203 -9.39 18.05 -17.77
C LEU A 203 -10.45 17.54 -16.77
N GLU A 204 -11.54 16.90 -17.22
CA GLU A 204 -12.52 16.28 -16.32
C GLU A 204 -11.91 15.13 -15.50
N LEU A 205 -10.87 14.49 -16.02
CA LEU A 205 -10.21 13.33 -15.40
C LEU A 205 -8.80 13.68 -14.91
N ALA A 206 -8.08 14.51 -15.65
CA ALA A 206 -6.71 14.90 -15.36
C ALA A 206 -6.59 15.72 -14.06
N VAL A 207 -7.50 16.66 -13.82
CA VAL A 207 -7.45 17.51 -12.61
C VAL A 207 -7.73 16.70 -11.33
N PRO A 208 -8.80 15.87 -11.26
CA PRO A 208 -9.00 14.97 -10.13
C PRO A 208 -7.84 13.99 -9.91
N ALA A 209 -7.31 13.39 -10.98
CA ALA A 209 -6.21 12.45 -10.89
C ALA A 209 -4.93 13.11 -10.38
N PHE A 210 -4.59 14.29 -10.90
CA PHE A 210 -3.46 15.08 -10.43
C PHE A 210 -3.57 15.42 -8.93
N LEU A 211 -4.74 15.91 -8.50
CA LEU A 211 -4.95 16.27 -7.10
C LEU A 211 -4.87 15.04 -6.18
N THR A 212 -5.41 13.90 -6.62
CA THR A 212 -5.31 12.63 -5.92
C THR A 212 -3.84 12.26 -5.69
N ILE A 213 -3.02 12.25 -6.75
CA ILE A 213 -1.60 11.89 -6.70
C ILE A 213 -0.81 12.87 -5.82
N ALA A 214 -1.07 14.18 -5.95
CA ALA A 214 -0.31 15.20 -5.23
C ALA A 214 -0.67 15.29 -3.74
N MET A 215 -1.94 15.09 -3.37
CA MET A 215 -2.38 15.23 -1.98
C MET A 215 -1.99 14.05 -1.10
N MET A 216 -1.88 12.84 -1.64
CA MET A 216 -1.44 11.67 -0.87
C MET A 216 -0.11 11.89 -0.12
N PRO A 217 1.00 12.28 -0.79
CA PRO A 217 2.27 12.52 -0.10
C PRO A 217 2.25 13.80 0.75
N PHE A 218 1.53 14.86 0.33
CA PHE A 218 1.49 16.10 1.10
C PHE A 218 0.70 15.99 2.41
N THR A 219 -0.29 15.10 2.45
CA THR A 219 -1.12 14.85 3.65
C THR A 219 -0.76 13.57 4.38
N TYR A 220 0.20 12.80 3.86
CA TYR A 220 0.58 11.47 4.36
C TYR A 220 -0.62 10.51 4.51
N SER A 221 -1.64 10.65 3.66
CA SER A 221 -2.90 9.90 3.76
C SER A 221 -3.48 9.58 2.37
N ILE A 222 -3.62 8.29 2.08
CA ILE A 222 -4.27 7.79 0.86
C ILE A 222 -5.73 8.27 0.82
N THR A 223 -6.43 8.14 1.95
CA THR A 223 -7.82 8.57 2.14
C THR A 223 -8.03 10.04 1.80
N ASN A 224 -7.11 10.91 2.24
CA ASN A 224 -7.21 12.35 1.96
C ASN A 224 -6.99 12.66 0.47
N GLY A 225 -6.02 11.99 -0.16
CA GLY A 225 -5.77 12.14 -1.59
C GLY A 225 -6.97 11.70 -2.42
N VAL A 226 -7.48 10.49 -2.18
CA VAL A 226 -8.66 9.97 -2.88
C VAL A 226 -9.89 10.83 -2.63
N GLY A 227 -10.11 11.24 -1.37
CA GLY A 227 -11.25 12.08 -0.99
C GLY A 227 -11.28 13.40 -1.75
N ALA A 228 -10.15 14.11 -1.80
CA ALA A 228 -10.04 15.35 -2.56
C ALA A 228 -10.25 15.14 -4.06
N GLY A 229 -9.67 14.06 -4.62
CA GLY A 229 -9.90 13.68 -6.01
C GLY A 229 -11.38 13.44 -6.34
N VAL A 230 -12.07 12.67 -5.51
CA VAL A 230 -13.49 12.36 -5.68
C VAL A 230 -14.35 13.63 -5.61
N ILE A 231 -14.10 14.52 -4.65
CA ILE A 231 -14.82 15.79 -4.52
C ILE A 231 -14.62 16.67 -5.76
N VAL A 232 -13.37 16.78 -6.24
CA VAL A 232 -13.08 17.61 -7.42
C VAL A 232 -13.68 17.00 -8.68
N TYR A 233 -13.69 15.67 -8.80
CA TYR A 233 -14.35 14.98 -9.91
C TYR A 233 -15.86 15.26 -9.96
N THR A 234 -16.56 15.10 -8.84
CA THR A 234 -18.01 15.37 -8.78
C THR A 234 -18.32 16.84 -9.03
N LEU A 235 -17.51 17.76 -8.48
CA LEU A 235 -17.66 19.20 -8.68
C LEU A 235 -17.47 19.60 -10.16
N ILE A 236 -16.44 19.09 -10.83
CA ILE A 236 -16.18 19.42 -12.25
C ILE A 236 -17.30 18.89 -13.14
N LYS A 237 -17.73 17.63 -12.94
CA LYS A 237 -18.83 17.03 -13.71
C LYS A 237 -20.15 17.78 -13.49
N ALA A 238 -20.42 18.20 -12.26
CA ALA A 238 -21.57 19.03 -11.93
C ALA A 238 -21.52 20.41 -12.59
N ALA A 239 -20.37 21.08 -12.55
CA ALA A 239 -20.19 22.38 -13.20
C ALA A 239 -20.37 22.32 -14.72
N ARG A 240 -20.08 21.17 -15.34
CA ARG A 240 -20.33 20.92 -16.78
C ARG A 240 -21.76 20.44 -17.09
N GLY A 241 -22.64 20.36 -16.11
CA GLY A 241 -24.03 19.92 -16.30
C GLY A 241 -24.19 18.41 -16.51
N ARG A 242 -23.13 17.61 -16.34
CA ARG A 242 -23.10 16.15 -16.57
C ARG A 242 -23.49 15.36 -15.32
N PHE A 243 -24.58 15.76 -14.66
CA PHE A 243 -25.02 15.16 -13.40
C PHE A 243 -25.42 13.68 -13.54
N SER A 244 -25.98 13.30 -14.70
CA SER A 244 -26.46 11.95 -14.99
C SER A 244 -25.34 10.93 -15.23
N GLU A 245 -24.11 11.38 -15.49
CA GLU A 245 -22.94 10.50 -15.67
C GLU A 245 -22.34 10.06 -14.33
N ILE A 246 -22.69 10.73 -13.23
CA ILE A 246 -22.18 10.42 -11.89
C ILE A 246 -23.14 9.45 -11.20
N PRO A 247 -22.70 8.24 -10.83
CA PRO A 247 -23.51 7.35 -10.00
C PRO A 247 -23.87 8.03 -8.68
N TRP A 248 -25.12 7.85 -8.22
CA TRP A 248 -25.61 8.45 -6.97
C TRP A 248 -24.71 8.14 -5.76
N LEU A 249 -24.07 6.96 -5.75
CA LEU A 249 -23.17 6.55 -4.68
C LEU A 249 -21.93 7.43 -4.61
N LEU A 250 -21.43 7.92 -5.75
CA LEU A 250 -20.25 8.77 -5.83
C LEU A 250 -20.55 10.18 -5.28
N TRP A 251 -21.79 10.64 -5.40
CA TRP A 251 -22.29 11.83 -4.71
C TRP A 251 -22.30 11.66 -3.19
N VAL A 252 -22.78 10.52 -2.70
CA VAL A 252 -22.77 10.20 -1.26
C VAL A 252 -21.35 10.15 -0.73
N VAL A 253 -20.44 9.46 -1.43
CA VAL A 253 -19.02 9.38 -1.05
C VAL A 253 -18.38 10.77 -1.04
N SER A 254 -18.65 11.60 -2.04
CA SER A 254 -18.18 12.99 -2.08
C SER A 254 -18.67 13.81 -0.90
N LEU A 255 -19.93 13.64 -0.47
CA LEU A 255 -20.49 14.33 0.69
C LEU A 255 -19.85 13.85 2.00
N ILE A 256 -19.62 12.55 2.14
CA ILE A 256 -18.91 11.96 3.29
C ILE A 256 -17.50 12.52 3.40
N PHE A 257 -16.75 12.59 2.30
CA PHE A 257 -15.41 13.18 2.31
C PHE A 257 -15.43 14.68 2.63
N LEU A 258 -16.45 15.40 2.16
CA LEU A 258 -16.60 16.81 2.47
C LEU A 258 -16.88 17.02 3.97
N ALA A 259 -17.70 16.17 4.58
CA ALA A 259 -17.90 16.16 6.03
C ALA A 259 -16.63 15.75 6.79
N TYR A 260 -15.88 14.76 6.30
CA TYR A 260 -14.61 14.32 6.88
C TYR A 260 -13.56 15.44 6.89
N PHE A 261 -13.41 16.20 5.79
CA PHE A 261 -12.51 17.36 5.77
C PHE A 261 -13.03 18.53 6.60
N GLY A 262 -14.35 18.66 6.71
CA GLY A 262 -15.03 19.66 7.54
C GLY A 262 -15.17 19.27 9.01
N ILE A 263 -14.57 18.17 9.48
CA ILE A 263 -14.86 17.61 10.81
C ILE A 263 -14.52 18.61 11.93
N ASN A 264 -13.43 19.37 11.80
CA ASN A 264 -13.07 20.40 12.78
C ASN A 264 -14.12 21.53 12.82
N ALA A 265 -14.64 21.93 11.66
CA ALA A 265 -15.69 22.93 11.58
C ALA A 265 -17.04 22.40 12.09
N LEU A 266 -17.31 21.10 11.92
CA LEU A 266 -18.50 20.44 12.46
C LEU A 266 -18.42 20.27 13.97
N GLU A 267 -17.27 19.92 14.52
CA GLU A 267 -17.03 19.87 15.96
C GLU A 267 -17.22 21.26 16.59
N GLU A 268 -16.70 22.32 15.97
CA GLU A 268 -16.95 23.70 16.43
C GLU A 268 -18.43 24.12 16.35
N LEU A 269 -19.20 23.57 15.40
CA LEU A 269 -20.61 23.93 15.18
C LEU A 269 -21.58 23.12 16.07
N PHE A 270 -21.20 21.89 16.44
CA PHE A 270 -22.07 20.94 17.16
C PHE A 270 -21.60 20.60 18.58
N GLY A 271 -20.43 21.08 19.02
CA GLY A 271 -19.96 21.02 20.42
C GLY A 271 -19.00 19.88 20.70
#